data_AF-A0A0D0CEJ4-F1
#
_entry.id   AF-A0A0D0CEJ4-F1
#
_cell.length_a   1.000
_cell.length_b   1.000
_cell.length_c   1.000
_cell.angle_alpha   90.00
_cell.angle_beta   90.00
_cell.angle_gamma   90.00
#
_symmetry.space_group_name_H-M   'P 1'
#
loop_
_entity.id
_entity.type
_entity.pdbx_description
1 polymer ?
#
loop_
_entity_poly.entity_id
_entity_poly.type
_entity_poly.pdbx_seq_one_letter_code
_entity_poly.pdbx_strand_id
1 'polypeptide(L)'
;AEQELTLAFYNCHTQAHRNQERILTCLIPLRILRGHLPSKVVMERFPALDELFSPFIAAIRTGDIATYDAALDRWECRLVELNVWITIEKARELCIRGLFRRVWVACDESTRISVSMFHRSLRLSANDVSADEAEGFVANMIFKGYMRGYISHEKQMVVLATWNAFPRLADRQTPFVLL
;
A
#
# COMPACT_ATOMS: atom_id res chain seq x y z
N ALA A 1 -14.24 -12.70 2.08
CA ALA A 1 -13.56 -12.76 0.77
C ALA A 1 -12.15 -13.34 0.87
N GLU A 2 -11.20 -12.68 1.56
CA GLU A 2 -9.80 -13.16 1.62
C GLU A 2 -9.64 -14.57 2.24
N GLN A 3 -10.37 -14.87 3.31
CA GLN A 3 -10.38 -16.20 3.94
C GLN A 3 -10.90 -17.27 2.96
N GLU A 4 -12.02 -17.01 2.29
CA GLU A 4 -12.61 -17.91 1.28
C GLU A 4 -11.67 -18.17 0.11
N LEU A 5 -11.03 -17.13 -0.43
CA LEU A 5 -10.05 -17.28 -1.51
C LEU A 5 -8.79 -18.04 -1.06
N THR A 6 -8.39 -17.85 0.20
CA THR A 6 -7.30 -18.61 0.81
C THR A 6 -7.67 -20.09 0.90
N LEU A 7 -8.87 -20.41 1.40
CA LEU A 7 -9.38 -21.78 1.45
C LEU A 7 -9.50 -22.39 0.06
N ALA A 8 -10.03 -21.64 -0.91
CA ALA A 8 -10.15 -22.08 -2.29
C ALA A 8 -8.78 -22.40 -2.90
N PHE A 9 -7.76 -21.59 -2.64
CA PHE A 9 -6.41 -21.84 -3.12
C PHE A 9 -5.81 -23.11 -2.52
N TYR A 10 -5.91 -23.31 -1.20
CA TYR A 10 -5.38 -24.49 -0.53
C TYR A 10 -6.11 -25.79 -0.89
N ASN A 11 -7.40 -25.73 -1.22
CA ASN A 11 -8.19 -26.87 -1.66
C ASN A 11 -8.20 -27.04 -3.19
N CYS A 12 -7.56 -26.14 -3.94
CA CYS A 12 -7.48 -26.26 -5.39
C CYS A 12 -6.52 -27.39 -5.76
N HIS A 13 -6.95 -28.27 -6.67
CA HIS A 13 -6.11 -29.36 -7.15
C HIS A 13 -4.77 -28.85 -7.67
N THR A 14 -3.65 -29.47 -7.26
CA THR A 14 -2.28 -28.97 -7.52
C THR A 14 -1.96 -28.82 -9.00
N GLN A 15 -2.53 -29.70 -9.85
CA GLN A 15 -2.37 -29.67 -11.31
C GLN A 15 -3.31 -28.68 -12.03
N ALA A 16 -4.30 -28.11 -11.33
CA ALA A 16 -5.25 -27.15 -11.92
C ALA A 16 -4.64 -25.73 -11.95
N HIS A 17 -3.53 -25.55 -12.67
CA HIS A 17 -2.73 -24.32 -12.66
C HIS A 17 -3.55 -23.07 -13.03
N ARG A 18 -4.39 -23.15 -14.08
CA ARG A 18 -5.27 -22.04 -14.49
C ARG A 18 -6.28 -21.63 -13.41
N ASN A 19 -6.77 -22.58 -12.62
CA ASN A 19 -7.72 -22.27 -11.53
C ASN A 19 -7.00 -21.62 -10.35
N GLN A 20 -5.80 -22.11 -10.02
CA GLN A 20 -4.96 -21.47 -9.01
C GLN A 20 -4.58 -20.05 -9.40
N GLU A 21 -4.24 -19.81 -10.67
CA GLU A 21 -3.94 -18.47 -11.18
C GLU A 21 -5.13 -17.53 -10.99
N ARG A 22 -6.35 -17.95 -11.38
CA ARG A 22 -7.57 -17.15 -11.20
C ARG A 22 -7.85 -16.82 -9.73
N ILE A 23 -7.66 -17.78 -8.83
CA ILE A 23 -7.83 -17.55 -7.39
C ILE A 23 -6.80 -16.52 -6.90
N LEU A 24 -5.55 -16.68 -7.32
CA LEU A 24 -4.45 -15.78 -6.95
C LEU A 24 -4.63 -14.36 -7.49
N THR A 25 -5.18 -14.19 -8.70
CA THR A 25 -5.52 -12.87 -9.25
C THR A 25 -6.36 -12.04 -8.29
N CYS A 26 -7.34 -12.66 -7.63
CA CYS A 26 -8.18 -11.97 -6.64
C CYS A 26 -7.57 -11.97 -5.23
N LEU A 27 -6.81 -13.00 -4.86
CA LEU A 27 -6.25 -13.13 -3.51
C LEU A 27 -5.05 -12.21 -3.27
N ILE A 28 -4.16 -12.04 -4.26
CA ILE A 28 -2.93 -11.23 -4.13
C ILE A 28 -3.25 -9.78 -3.75
N PRO A 29 -4.14 -9.04 -4.45
CA PRO A 29 -4.49 -7.66 -4.08
C PRO A 29 -5.01 -7.53 -2.65
N LEU A 30 -5.86 -8.47 -2.21
CA LEU A 30 -6.40 -8.48 -0.85
C LEU A 30 -5.30 -8.71 0.20
N ARG A 31 -4.35 -9.62 -0.08
CA ARG A 31 -3.20 -9.87 0.79
C ARG A 31 -2.25 -8.68 0.82
N ILE A 32 -2.04 -8.00 -0.30
CA ILE A 32 -1.25 -6.75 -0.39
C ILE A 32 -1.84 -5.70 0.55
N LEU A 33 -3.16 -5.46 0.55
CA LEU A 33 -3.81 -4.49 1.45
C LEU A 33 -3.62 -4.80 2.94
N ARG A 34 -3.50 -6.09 3.30
CA ARG A 34 -3.14 -6.54 4.65
C ARG A 34 -1.63 -6.43 4.95
N GLY A 35 -0.83 -5.98 3.99
CA GLY A 35 0.63 -5.90 4.08
C GLY A 35 1.36 -7.22 3.83
N HIS A 36 0.69 -8.23 3.28
CA HIS A 36 1.30 -9.50 2.90
C HIS A 36 1.63 -9.47 1.41
N LEU A 37 2.89 -9.17 1.08
CA LEU A 37 3.37 -9.24 -0.30
C LEU A 37 3.60 -10.70 -0.70
N PRO A 38 3.32 -11.09 -1.97
CA PRO A 38 3.54 -12.45 -2.41
C PRO A 38 5.04 -12.80 -2.39
N SER A 39 5.33 -14.09 -2.16
CA SER A 39 6.69 -14.60 -2.19
C SER A 39 7.19 -14.77 -3.62
N LYS A 40 8.52 -14.70 -3.82
CA LYS A 40 9.14 -14.93 -5.12
C LYS A 40 8.76 -16.28 -5.72
N VAL A 41 8.69 -17.32 -4.90
CA VAL A 41 8.31 -18.68 -5.31
C VAL A 41 6.92 -18.73 -5.95
N VAL A 42 5.94 -17.99 -5.39
CA VAL A 42 4.59 -17.93 -5.98
C VAL A 42 4.61 -17.14 -7.28
N MET A 43 5.35 -16.03 -7.34
CA MET A 43 5.45 -15.22 -8.55
C MET A 43 6.14 -15.98 -9.70
N GLU A 44 7.26 -16.66 -9.43
CA GLU A 44 7.99 -17.50 -10.41
C GLU A 44 7.12 -18.65 -10.95
N ARG A 45 6.22 -19.19 -10.12
CA ARG A 45 5.29 -20.25 -10.53
C ARG A 45 4.16 -19.75 -11.44
N PHE A 46 3.82 -18.46 -11.37
CA PHE A 46 2.74 -17.84 -12.15
C PHE A 46 3.25 -16.57 -12.84
N PRO A 47 3.99 -16.69 -13.96
CA PRO A 47 4.65 -15.55 -14.62
C PRO A 47 3.69 -14.42 -15.03
N ALA A 48 2.46 -14.74 -15.42
CA ALA A 48 1.45 -13.73 -15.75
C ALA A 48 1.04 -12.86 -14.54
N LEU A 49 1.05 -13.44 -13.34
CA LEU A 49 0.81 -12.70 -12.10
C LEU A 49 2.04 -11.90 -11.68
N ASP A 50 3.23 -12.43 -11.90
CA ASP A 50 4.49 -11.71 -11.68
C ASP A 50 4.55 -10.45 -12.54
N GLU A 51 4.32 -10.57 -13.85
CA GLU A 51 4.33 -9.45 -14.78
C GLU A 51 3.32 -8.36 -14.37
N LEU A 52 2.11 -8.78 -13.95
CA LEU A 52 1.05 -7.86 -13.54
C LEU A 52 1.34 -7.18 -12.19
N PHE A 53 1.79 -7.92 -11.18
CA PHE A 53 1.85 -7.41 -9.81
C PHE A 53 3.23 -6.93 -9.36
N SER A 54 4.32 -7.39 -9.98
CA SER A 54 5.68 -7.02 -9.56
C SER A 54 5.99 -5.51 -9.57
N PRO A 55 5.52 -4.71 -10.53
CA PRO A 55 5.69 -3.25 -10.48
C PRO A 55 5.11 -2.63 -9.20
N PHE A 56 3.88 -3.03 -8.83
CA PHE A 56 3.21 -2.55 -7.62
C PHE A 56 3.94 -3.01 -6.35
N ILE A 57 4.36 -4.28 -6.30
CA ILE A 57 5.09 -4.84 -5.16
C ILE A 57 6.42 -4.12 -4.94
N ALA A 58 7.16 -3.83 -6.02
CA ALA A 58 8.42 -3.11 -5.95
C ALA A 58 8.23 -1.68 -5.44
N ALA A 59 7.26 -0.94 -5.99
CA ALA A 59 6.92 0.41 -5.58
C ALA A 59 6.47 0.50 -4.10
N ILE A 60 5.66 -0.46 -3.63
CA ILE A 60 5.24 -0.53 -2.22
C ILE A 60 6.44 -0.73 -1.28
N ARG A 61 7.42 -1.56 -1.67
CA ARG A 61 8.60 -1.82 -0.84
C ARG A 61 9.48 -0.58 -0.68
N THR A 62 9.60 0.25 -1.72
CA THR A 62 10.46 1.43 -1.72
C THR A 62 9.73 2.72 -1.29
N GLY A 63 8.39 2.70 -1.27
CA GLY A 63 7.57 3.88 -1.09
C GLY A 63 7.62 4.82 -2.29
N ASP A 64 7.79 4.27 -3.49
CA ASP A 64 7.88 5.02 -4.74
C ASP A 64 6.48 5.20 -5.35
N ILE A 65 5.93 6.40 -5.19
CA ILE A 65 4.57 6.73 -5.63
C ILE A 65 4.51 6.89 -7.15
N ALA A 66 5.49 7.56 -7.77
CA ALA A 66 5.53 7.78 -9.22
C ALA A 66 5.56 6.46 -9.99
N THR A 67 6.40 5.51 -9.56
CA THR A 67 6.45 4.17 -10.18
C THR A 67 5.14 3.42 -10.00
N TYR A 68 4.46 3.59 -8.85
CA TYR A 68 3.15 2.98 -8.61
C TYR A 68 2.08 3.53 -9.56
N ASP A 69 2.04 4.86 -9.72
CA ASP A 69 1.06 5.55 -10.56
C ASP A 69 1.27 5.20 -12.05
N ALA A 70 2.53 5.19 -12.51
CA ALA A 70 2.85 4.73 -13.87
C ALA A 70 2.46 3.26 -14.11
N ALA A 71 2.54 2.41 -13.09
CA ALA A 71 2.08 1.02 -13.19
C ALA A 71 0.55 0.92 -13.23
N LEU A 72 -0.17 1.76 -12.48
CA LEU A 72 -1.63 1.85 -12.54
C LEU A 72 -2.09 2.22 -13.95
N ASP A 73 -1.50 3.28 -14.52
CA ASP A 73 -1.83 3.75 -15.88
C ASP A 73 -1.54 2.68 -16.93
N ARG A 74 -0.36 2.04 -16.83
CA ARG A 74 0.05 0.99 -17.78
C ARG A 74 -0.88 -0.22 -17.77
N TRP A 75 -1.35 -0.64 -16.59
CA TRP A 75 -2.10 -1.89 -16.42
C TRP A 75 -3.61 -1.68 -16.24
N GLU A 76 -4.11 -0.45 -16.39
CA GLU A 76 -5.50 -0.08 -16.12
C GLU A 76 -6.51 -1.03 -16.76
N CYS A 77 -6.49 -1.16 -18.10
CA CYS A 77 -7.43 -2.02 -18.83
C CYS A 77 -7.42 -3.45 -18.29
N ARG A 78 -6.23 -4.00 -18.05
CA ARG A 78 -6.08 -5.38 -17.60
C ARG A 78 -6.59 -5.59 -16.18
N LEU A 79 -6.33 -4.64 -15.27
CA LEU A 79 -6.81 -4.69 -13.90
C LEU A 79 -8.34 -4.54 -13.83
N VAL A 80 -8.93 -3.74 -14.74
CA VAL A 80 -10.38 -3.59 -14.88
C VAL A 80 -11.03 -4.88 -15.38
N GLU A 81 -10.49 -5.50 -16.44
CA GLU A 81 -10.96 -6.80 -16.94
C GLU A 81 -10.96 -7.90 -15.86
N LEU A 82 -9.96 -7.85 -14.98
CA LEU A 82 -9.80 -8.79 -13.88
C LEU A 82 -10.60 -8.42 -12.61
N ASN A 83 -11.32 -7.29 -12.62
CA ASN A 83 -12.08 -6.75 -11.48
C ASN A 83 -11.24 -6.50 -10.22
N VAL A 84 -9.96 -6.14 -10.37
CA VAL A 84 -9.03 -5.89 -9.25
C VAL A 84 -8.49 -4.46 -9.22
N TRP A 85 -8.85 -3.63 -10.20
CA TRP A 85 -8.35 -2.25 -10.32
C TRP A 85 -8.56 -1.43 -9.05
N ILE A 86 -9.78 -1.41 -8.49
CA ILE A 86 -10.09 -0.65 -7.27
C ILE A 86 -9.22 -1.13 -6.10
N THR A 87 -9.01 -2.44 -5.97
CA THR A 87 -8.20 -2.99 -4.88
C THR A 87 -6.73 -2.60 -4.99
N ILE A 88 -6.20 -2.59 -6.21
CA ILE A 88 -4.84 -2.14 -6.48
C ILE A 88 -4.71 -0.61 -6.35
N GLU A 89 -5.69 0.17 -6.78
CA GLU A 89 -5.71 1.63 -6.56
C GLU A 89 -5.62 1.94 -5.07
N LYS A 90 -6.45 1.29 -4.24
CA LYS A 90 -6.40 1.47 -2.77
C LYS A 90 -5.07 1.07 -2.14
N ALA A 91 -4.35 0.11 -2.74
CA ALA A 91 -3.03 -0.29 -2.25
C ALA A 91 -1.95 0.78 -2.46
N ARG A 92 -2.20 1.84 -3.25
CA ARG A 92 -1.34 3.03 -3.36
C ARG A 92 -1.01 3.65 -2.00
N GLU A 93 -1.94 3.57 -1.05
CA GLU A 93 -1.75 4.09 0.31
C GLU A 93 -0.56 3.43 1.04
N LEU A 94 -0.22 2.19 0.68
CA LEU A 94 0.94 1.48 1.23
C LEU A 94 2.26 2.11 0.78
N CYS A 95 2.31 2.62 -0.46
CA CYS A 95 3.46 3.38 -0.97
C CYS A 95 3.61 4.70 -0.20
N ILE A 96 2.52 5.43 -0.01
CA ILE A 96 2.51 6.70 0.74
C ILE A 96 2.97 6.49 2.18
N ARG A 97 2.45 5.45 2.84
CA ARG A 97 2.93 5.06 4.17
C ARG A 97 4.43 4.75 4.16
N GLY A 98 4.92 4.02 3.15
CA GLY A 98 6.33 3.71 2.98
C GLY A 98 7.18 4.97 2.88
N LEU A 99 6.77 5.93 2.07
CA LEU A 99 7.39 7.24 1.94
C LEU A 99 7.41 8.01 3.26
N PHE A 100 6.27 8.12 3.94
CA PHE A 100 6.17 8.82 5.22
C PHE A 100 7.01 8.16 6.32
N ARG A 101 7.11 6.82 6.31
CA ARG A 101 8.01 6.11 7.22
C ARG A 101 9.47 6.48 6.95
N ARG A 102 9.87 6.60 5.67
CA ARG A 102 11.23 7.05 5.31
C ARG A 102 11.50 8.49 5.76
N VAL A 103 10.52 9.38 5.67
CA VAL A 103 10.63 10.75 6.22
C VAL A 103 10.86 10.70 7.72
N TRP A 104 10.07 9.92 8.46
CA TRP A 104 10.25 9.77 9.91
C TRP A 104 11.64 9.23 10.28
N VAL A 105 12.13 8.21 9.58
CA VAL A 105 13.49 7.69 9.78
C VAL A 105 14.55 8.76 9.44
N ALA A 106 14.36 9.54 8.38
CA ALA A 106 15.26 10.62 8.00
C ALA A 106 15.23 11.82 8.98
N CYS A 107 14.20 11.90 9.84
CA CYS A 107 14.09 12.84 10.94
C CYS A 107 14.46 12.20 12.30
N ASP A 108 15.36 11.21 12.29
CA ASP A 108 15.88 10.52 13.47
C ASP A 108 14.79 9.95 14.38
N GLU A 109 13.73 9.43 13.77
CA GLU A 109 12.57 8.86 14.46
C GLU A 109 11.89 9.84 15.45
N SER A 110 12.03 11.14 15.20
CA SER A 110 11.43 12.20 16.03
C SER A 110 9.92 12.01 16.20
N THR A 111 9.43 12.28 17.42
CA THR A 111 7.99 12.31 17.73
C THR A 111 7.29 13.54 17.16
N ARG A 112 8.04 14.54 16.68
CA ARG A 112 7.49 15.78 16.13
C ARG A 112 8.13 16.06 14.78
N ILE A 113 7.31 16.03 13.73
CA ILE A 113 7.74 16.30 12.35
C ILE A 113 6.84 17.39 11.78
N SER A 114 7.40 18.39 11.10
CA SER A 114 6.57 19.39 10.42
C SER A 114 5.77 18.78 9.27
N VAL A 115 4.55 19.27 9.04
CA VAL A 115 3.73 18.87 7.89
C VAL A 115 4.49 19.14 6.58
N SER A 116 5.30 20.21 6.56
CA SER A 116 6.15 20.57 5.42
C SER A 116 7.16 19.49 5.02
N MET A 117 7.64 18.66 5.94
CA MET A 117 8.55 17.56 5.60
C MET A 117 7.83 16.46 4.81
N PHE A 118 6.62 16.10 5.23
CA PHE A 118 5.78 15.16 4.48
C PHE A 118 5.39 15.74 3.12
N HIS A 119 4.99 17.02 3.06
CA HIS A 119 4.69 17.72 1.81
C HIS A 119 5.85 17.70 0.83
N ARG A 120 7.07 18.06 1.28
CA ARG A 120 8.29 18.00 0.44
C ARG A 120 8.53 16.59 -0.08
N SER A 121 8.38 15.57 0.76
CA SER A 121 8.56 14.18 0.33
C SER A 121 7.56 13.76 -0.76
N LEU A 122 6.32 14.22 -0.66
CA LEU A 122 5.27 13.97 -1.65
C LEU A 122 5.61 14.67 -2.96
N ARG A 123 6.01 15.94 -2.94
CA ARG A 123 6.41 16.67 -4.17
C ARG A 123 7.62 16.07 -4.87
N LEU A 124 8.52 15.43 -4.12
CA LEU A 124 9.66 14.71 -4.69
C LEU A 124 9.27 13.36 -5.31
N SER A 125 8.20 12.73 -4.79
CA SER A 125 7.78 11.38 -5.18
C SER A 125 6.57 11.35 -6.13
N ALA A 126 5.82 12.46 -6.20
CA ALA A 126 4.63 12.64 -6.99
C ALA A 126 4.57 14.10 -7.46
N ASN A 127 4.15 14.33 -8.70
CA ASN A 127 4.01 15.67 -9.23
C ASN A 127 2.78 16.35 -8.62
N ASP A 128 2.95 17.63 -8.26
CA ASP A 128 1.89 18.59 -7.95
C ASP A 128 0.95 18.25 -6.77
N VAL A 129 1.52 17.99 -5.59
CA VAL A 129 0.74 17.91 -4.34
C VAL A 129 0.78 19.25 -3.60
N SER A 130 -0.39 19.81 -3.31
CA SER A 130 -0.57 21.01 -2.50
C SER A 130 -0.31 20.75 -1.00
N ALA A 131 -0.16 21.82 -0.21
CA ALA A 131 0.03 21.67 1.24
C ALA A 131 -1.19 21.06 1.94
N ASP A 132 -2.39 21.49 1.54
CA ASP A 132 -3.66 21.00 2.09
C ASP A 132 -3.88 19.51 1.76
N GLU A 133 -3.53 19.08 0.55
CA GLU A 133 -3.56 17.66 0.17
C GLU A 133 -2.55 16.84 0.96
N ALA A 134 -1.34 17.36 1.19
CA ALA A 134 -0.33 16.68 2.00
C ALA A 134 -0.82 16.46 3.45
N GLU A 135 -1.47 17.47 4.03
CA GLU A 135 -2.11 17.34 5.34
C GLU A 135 -3.25 16.31 5.31
N GLY A 136 -4.07 16.30 4.25
CA GLY A 136 -5.08 15.28 4.00
C GLY A 136 -4.52 13.86 3.93
N PHE A 137 -3.38 13.67 3.25
CA PHE A 137 -2.69 12.37 3.23
C PHE A 137 -2.25 11.94 4.64
N VAL A 138 -1.65 12.84 5.42
CA VAL A 138 -1.26 12.53 6.81
C VAL A 138 -2.49 12.18 7.66
N ALA A 139 -3.56 12.97 7.57
CA ALA A 139 -4.80 12.73 8.29
C ALA A 139 -5.39 11.36 7.96
N ASN A 140 -5.41 11.00 6.67
CA ASN A 140 -5.84 9.68 6.21
C ASN A 140 -4.96 8.56 6.75
N MET A 141 -3.63 8.74 6.79
CA MET A 141 -2.72 7.74 7.34
C MET A 141 -2.96 7.49 8.83
N ILE A 142 -3.28 8.54 9.59
CA ILE A 142 -3.64 8.44 11.02
C ILE A 142 -5.00 7.75 11.18
N PHE A 143 -6.02 8.25 10.47
CA PHE A 143 -7.38 7.73 10.54
C PHE A 143 -7.46 6.23 10.21
N LYS A 144 -6.74 5.80 9.16
CA LYS A 144 -6.72 4.40 8.70
C LYS A 144 -5.76 3.50 9.49
N GLY A 145 -5.09 4.04 10.51
CA GLY A 145 -4.16 3.30 11.37
C GLY A 145 -2.85 2.90 10.70
N TYR A 146 -2.46 3.54 9.61
CA TYR A 146 -1.14 3.37 8.99
C TYR A 146 -0.03 4.08 9.79
N MET A 147 -0.42 5.16 10.48
CA MET A 147 0.39 5.98 11.36
C MET A 147 -0.33 6.20 12.68
N ARG A 148 0.41 6.34 13.79
CA ARG A 148 -0.14 6.69 15.11
C ARG A 148 0.37 8.06 15.52
N GLY A 149 -0.56 8.96 15.79
CA GLY A 149 -0.25 10.34 16.15
C GLY A 149 -1.46 11.25 15.95
N TYR A 150 -1.23 12.55 15.97
CA TYR A 150 -2.22 13.57 15.64
C TYR A 150 -1.55 14.74 14.92
N ILE A 151 -2.35 15.54 14.22
CA ILE A 151 -1.89 16.78 13.59
C ILE A 151 -2.16 17.95 14.56
N SER A 152 -1.12 18.73 14.85
CA SER A 152 -1.22 20.02 15.54
C SER A 152 -1.29 21.12 14.50
N HIS A 153 -2.51 21.53 14.13
CA HIS A 153 -2.75 22.55 13.11
C HIS A 153 -2.09 23.89 13.46
N GLU A 154 -2.19 24.33 14.72
CA GLU A 154 -1.58 25.57 15.20
C GLU A 154 -0.05 25.59 14.98
N LYS A 155 0.61 24.45 15.18
CA LYS A 155 2.07 24.33 15.06
C LYS A 155 2.53 23.83 13.68
N GLN A 156 1.60 23.47 12.79
CA GLN A 156 1.88 22.86 11.49
C GLN A 156 2.82 21.63 11.62
N MET A 157 2.53 20.78 12.62
CA MET A 157 3.32 19.58 12.92
C MET A 157 2.45 18.34 13.13
N VAL A 158 3.01 17.19 12.78
CA VAL A 158 2.51 15.87 13.14
C VAL A 158 3.23 15.41 14.39
N VAL A 159 2.45 15.11 15.43
CA VAL A 159 2.96 14.54 16.69
C VAL A 159 2.71 13.04 16.64
N LEU A 160 3.78 12.27 16.42
CA LEU A 160 3.76 10.81 16.32
C LEU A 160 3.85 10.16 17.69
N ALA A 161 3.28 8.96 17.81
CA ALA A 161 3.37 8.16 19.02
C ALA A 161 4.83 7.76 19.31
N THR A 162 5.23 7.81 20.59
CA THR A 162 6.55 7.36 21.06
C THR A 162 6.81 5.89 20.79
N TRP A 163 5.74 5.07 20.83
CA TRP A 163 5.81 3.64 20.56
C TRP A 163 4.94 3.28 19.35
N ASN A 164 5.54 2.55 18.42
CA ASN A 164 4.86 1.99 17.25
C ASN A 164 4.19 3.08 16.37
N ALA A 165 4.90 4.18 16.08
CA ALA A 165 4.42 5.28 15.23
C ALA A 165 3.94 4.81 13.84
N PHE A 166 4.57 3.75 13.30
CA PHE A 166 4.17 3.08 12.06
C PHE A 166 3.88 1.59 12.32
N PRO A 167 2.66 1.23 12.73
CA PRO A 167 2.29 -0.16 13.02
C PRO A 167 2.52 -1.11 11.84
N ARG A 168 2.69 -2.41 12.13
CA ARG A 168 2.70 -3.41 11.06
C ARG A 168 1.35 -3.40 10.37
N LEU A 169 1.37 -3.50 9.05
CA LEU A 169 0.15 -3.48 8.23
C LEU A 169 -0.81 -4.62 8.59
N ALA A 170 -0.27 -5.77 9.00
CA ALA A 170 -1.06 -6.93 9.43
C ALA A 170 -1.82 -6.71 10.75
N ASP A 171 -1.38 -5.76 11.59
CA ASP A 171 -1.98 -5.46 12.89
C ASP A 171 -3.16 -4.48 12.78
N ARG A 172 -3.43 -3.96 11.57
CA ARG A 172 -4.56 -3.04 11.33
C ARG A 172 -5.87 -3.80 11.49
N GLN A 173 -6.76 -3.28 12.34
CA GLN A 173 -8.05 -3.90 12.66
C GLN A 173 -8.98 -4.00 11.44
N THR A 174 -8.91 -3.02 10.52
CA THR A 174 -9.86 -2.87 9.43
C THR A 174 -9.18 -2.61 8.07
N PRO A 175 -8.40 -3.58 7.54
CA PRO A 175 -7.62 -3.38 6.32
C PRO A 175 -8.47 -3.18 5.06
N PHE A 176 -9.77 -3.46 5.12
CA PHE A 176 -10.71 -3.38 4.00
C PHE A 176 -11.84 -2.34 4.21
N VAL A 177 -11.77 -1.47 5.23
CA VAL A 177 -12.91 -0.60 5.62
C VAL A 177 -13.34 0.42 4.54
N LEU A 178 -12.56 0.57 3.47
CA LEU A 178 -12.85 1.48 2.35
C LEU A 178 -12.66 0.81 0.98
N LEU A 179 -12.74 -0.52 0.94
CA LEU A 179 -12.93 -1.29 -0.29
C LEU A 179 -14.40 -1.37 -0.65
#